data_AF-A0A0J7K065-F1
#
_entry.id   AF-A0A0J7K065-F1
#
_cell.length_a   1.000
_cell.length_b   1.000
_cell.length_c   1.000
_cell.angle_alpha   90.00
_cell.angle_beta   90.00
_cell.angle_gamma   90.00
#
_symmetry.space_group_name_H-M   'P 1'
#
loop_
_entity.id
_entity.type
_entity.pdbx_description
1 polymer ?
#
loop_
_entity_poly.entity_id
_entity_poly.type
_entity_poly.pdbx_seq_one_letter_code
_entity_poly.pdbx_strand_id
1 'polypeptide(L)'
;SKYEPGKRHWLKVKKDYLCEGAMADSADLVVVGAWYGTGNKGGILSVFLMGCYDEERDKWLTVTKVHTGHDDATLAALQDELDMVKIGKDVEKLPSWLHAKKPMVPDFVARDPKRDKFFGTESE
;
A
#
# COMPACT_ATOMS: atom_id res chain seq x y z
N SER A 1 -33.32 24.66 12.51
CA SER A 1 -31.91 24.88 12.85
C SER A 1 -31.22 25.67 11.76
N LYS A 2 -30.55 26.78 12.09
CA LYS A 2 -29.84 27.68 11.15
C LYS A 2 -28.53 27.02 10.68
N TYR A 3 -28.24 27.10 9.39
CA TYR A 3 -26.97 26.67 8.81
C TYR A 3 -25.88 27.68 9.15
N GLU A 4 -24.82 27.24 9.85
CA GLU A 4 -23.62 28.04 10.11
C GLU A 4 -22.48 27.55 9.20
N PRO A 5 -22.08 28.33 8.18
CA PRO A 5 -20.95 27.96 7.34
C PRO A 5 -19.67 27.89 8.20
N GLY A 6 -18.99 26.75 8.16
CA GLY A 6 -17.77 26.49 8.93
C GLY A 6 -17.94 25.45 10.05
N LYS A 7 -19.16 25.13 10.49
CA LYS A 7 -19.39 24.04 11.45
C LYS A 7 -19.92 22.79 10.75
N ARG A 8 -19.13 21.71 10.79
CA ARG A 8 -19.51 20.39 10.28
C ARG A 8 -20.48 19.69 11.25
N HIS A 9 -21.74 20.12 11.30
CA HIS A 9 -22.82 19.49 12.10
C HIS A 9 -23.54 18.33 11.38
N TRP A 10 -22.93 17.77 10.34
CA TRP A 10 -23.47 16.65 9.57
C TRP A 10 -22.69 15.39 9.90
N LEU A 11 -23.32 14.46 10.62
CA LEU A 11 -22.75 13.14 10.84
C LEU A 11 -22.88 12.34 9.54
N LYS A 12 -21.76 12.02 8.91
CA LYS A 12 -21.71 11.02 7.85
C LYS A 12 -21.54 9.65 8.49
N VAL A 13 -22.61 8.87 8.55
CA VAL A 13 -22.51 7.45 8.89
C VAL A 13 -22.49 6.68 7.58
N LYS A 14 -21.31 6.13 7.25
CA LYS A 14 -21.14 5.15 6.16
C LYS A 14 -21.10 3.75 6.78
N LYS A 15 -21.60 2.75 6.05
CA LYS A 15 -21.57 1.34 6.49
C LYS A 15 -20.16 0.82 6.79
N ASP A 16 -19.14 1.39 6.15
CA ASP A 16 -17.73 1.13 6.41
C ASP A 16 -17.29 1.42 7.87
N TYR A 17 -18.01 2.34 8.56
CA TYR A 17 -17.73 2.69 9.96
C TYR A 17 -18.45 1.79 10.98
N LEU A 18 -19.36 0.92 10.53
CA LEU A 18 -20.14 0.03 11.38
C LEU A 18 -19.57 -1.39 11.21
N CYS A 19 -19.02 -1.95 12.28
CA CYS A 19 -18.24 -3.21 12.33
C CYS A 19 -16.76 -3.08 11.92
N GLU A 20 -16.00 -2.13 12.48
CA GLU A 20 -14.51 -2.12 12.43
C GLU A 20 -13.90 -2.40 11.04
N GLY A 21 -14.57 -1.97 9.96
CA GLY A 21 -14.09 -2.20 8.58
C GLY A 21 -14.26 -3.63 8.03
N ALA A 22 -14.93 -4.55 8.73
CA ALA A 22 -15.13 -5.96 8.34
C ALA A 22 -15.95 -6.19 7.05
N MET A 23 -16.42 -5.12 6.39
CA MET A 23 -17.21 -5.14 5.16
C MET A 23 -16.52 -4.39 4.00
N ALA A 24 -15.23 -4.10 4.12
CA ALA A 24 -14.38 -3.78 2.98
C ALA A 24 -13.66 -5.06 2.57
N ASP A 25 -13.82 -5.50 1.31
CA ASP A 25 -13.21 -6.71 0.75
C ASP A 25 -11.79 -6.96 1.28
N SER A 26 -11.67 -7.85 2.27
CA SER A 26 -10.38 -8.25 2.84
C SER A 26 -9.69 -9.13 1.81
N ALA A 27 -8.63 -8.61 1.20
CA ALA A 27 -7.83 -9.31 0.21
C ALA A 27 -6.42 -9.47 0.73
N ASP A 28 -5.92 -10.71 0.74
CA ASP A 28 -4.52 -10.99 1.05
C ASP A 28 -3.65 -10.50 -0.10
N LEU A 29 -3.03 -9.34 0.10
CA LEU A 29 -2.12 -8.74 -0.85
C LEU A 29 -0.72 -8.64 -0.23
N VAL A 30 0.28 -8.74 -1.10
CA VAL A 30 1.68 -8.66 -0.73
C VAL A 30 2.27 -7.36 -1.22
N VAL A 31 3.18 -6.80 -0.43
CA VAL A 31 3.94 -5.62 -0.82
C VAL A 31 4.97 -6.02 -1.88
N VAL A 32 4.78 -5.53 -3.11
CA VAL A 32 5.72 -5.77 -4.22
C VAL A 32 6.60 -4.57 -4.53
N GLY A 33 6.28 -3.40 -3.97
CA GLY A 33 7.10 -2.21 -4.11
C GLY A 33 6.60 -1.04 -3.29
N ALA A 34 7.31 0.09 -3.36
CA ALA A 34 6.96 1.30 -2.65
C ALA A 34 7.43 2.57 -3.36
N TRP A 35 6.86 3.69 -2.94
CA TRP A 35 7.29 5.04 -3.28
C TRP A 35 7.61 5.82 -2.01
N TYR A 36 8.52 6.78 -2.15
CA TYR A 36 8.72 7.80 -1.13
C TYR A 36 7.47 8.65 -0.97
N GLY A 37 7.19 9.02 0.27
CA GLY A 37 6.20 10.04 0.57
C GLY A 37 6.60 11.41 0.03
N THR A 38 5.62 12.31 -0.02
CA THR A 38 5.83 13.71 -0.41
C THR A 38 5.75 14.59 0.84
N GLY A 39 6.60 15.62 0.94
CA GLY A 39 6.56 16.61 2.03
C GLY A 39 7.44 16.23 3.23
N ASN A 40 6.92 16.42 4.46
CA ASN A 40 7.69 16.22 5.70
C ASN A 40 8.13 14.75 5.94
N LYS A 41 7.47 13.80 5.25
CA LYS A 41 7.80 12.37 5.25
C LYS A 41 8.63 11.93 4.03
N GLY A 42 9.31 12.87 3.36
CA GLY A 42 10.03 12.63 2.10
C GLY A 42 11.21 11.65 2.15
N GLY A 43 11.59 11.17 3.33
CA GLY A 43 12.61 10.13 3.51
C GLY A 43 12.05 8.73 3.83
N ILE A 44 10.73 8.62 4.02
CA ILE A 44 10.06 7.40 4.47
C ILE A 44 9.19 6.85 3.33
N LEU A 45 9.13 5.53 3.21
CA LEU A 45 8.23 4.85 2.30
C LEU A 45 6.80 4.98 2.84
N SER A 46 5.95 5.75 2.16
CA SER A 46 4.58 6.01 2.64
C SER A 46 3.49 5.49 1.71
N VAL A 47 3.87 5.07 0.50
CA VAL A 47 2.95 4.51 -0.49
C VAL A 47 3.48 3.16 -0.89
N PHE A 48 2.68 2.12 -0.66
CA PHE A 48 3.05 0.76 -0.95
C PHE A 48 2.28 0.27 -2.17
N LEU A 49 2.95 -0.47 -3.04
CA LEU A 49 2.36 -1.17 -4.17
C LEU A 49 2.01 -2.58 -3.71
N MET A 50 0.72 -2.87 -3.76
CA MET A 50 0.21 -4.19 -3.44
C MET A 50 0.06 -5.01 -4.72
N GLY A 51 0.50 -6.26 -4.65
CA GLY A 51 0.41 -7.23 -5.73
C GLY A 51 -0.22 -8.54 -5.28
N CYS A 52 -0.77 -9.27 -6.25
CA CYS A 52 -1.30 -10.61 -6.06
C CYS A 52 -0.48 -11.60 -6.89
N TYR A 53 -0.30 -12.81 -6.38
CA TYR A 53 0.40 -13.87 -7.07
C TYR A 53 -0.53 -14.60 -8.05
N ASP A 54 -0.12 -14.72 -9.29
CA ASP A 54 -0.81 -15.49 -10.33
C ASP A 54 -0.11 -16.84 -10.50
N GLU A 55 -0.76 -17.92 -10.04
CA GLU A 55 -0.24 -19.30 -10.13
C GLU A 55 -0.14 -19.81 -11.58
N GLU A 56 -0.98 -19.31 -12.50
CA GLU A 56 -0.98 -19.75 -13.89
C GLU A 56 0.23 -19.20 -14.65
N ARG A 57 0.71 -18.01 -14.25
CA ARG A 57 1.80 -17.29 -14.93
C ARG A 57 3.09 -17.25 -14.14
N ASP A 58 3.10 -17.79 -12.92
CA ASP A 58 4.22 -17.75 -11.97
C ASP A 58 4.75 -16.31 -11.77
N LYS A 59 3.83 -15.34 -11.74
CA LYS A 59 4.15 -13.90 -11.75
C LYS A 59 3.29 -13.13 -10.78
N TRP A 60 3.86 -12.07 -10.22
CA TRP A 60 3.16 -11.11 -9.39
C TRP A 60 2.53 -10.03 -10.25
N LEU A 61 1.22 -9.83 -10.10
CA LEU A 61 0.45 -8.81 -10.78
C LEU A 61 0.27 -7.61 -9.85
N THR A 62 0.56 -6.40 -10.32
CA THR A 62 0.31 -5.17 -9.54
C THR A 62 -1.19 -4.88 -9.49
N VAL A 63 -1.75 -4.74 -8.29
CA VAL A 63 -3.19 -4.53 -8.08
C VAL A 63 -3.48 -3.06 -7.76
N THR A 64 -2.96 -2.55 -6.66
CA THR A 64 -3.34 -1.22 -6.17
C THR A 64 -2.23 -0.55 -5.38
N LYS A 65 -2.29 0.78 -5.30
CA LYS A 65 -1.41 1.59 -4.46
C LYS A 65 -2.13 1.88 -3.16
N VAL A 66 -1.54 1.47 -2.04
CA VAL A 66 -2.07 1.74 -0.71
C VAL A 66 -1.31 2.90 -0.11
N HIS A 67 -2.07 3.93 0.28
CA HIS A 67 -1.56 5.06 1.04
C HIS A 67 -1.92 4.78 2.48
N THR A 68 -0.95 4.41 3.28
CA THR A 68 -1.18 4.10 4.69
C THR A 68 -1.27 5.40 5.46
N GLY A 69 -2.44 5.67 6.06
CA GLY A 69 -2.60 6.70 7.07
C GLY A 69 -2.03 6.29 8.45
N HIS A 70 -1.19 5.25 8.49
CA HIS A 70 -0.60 4.73 9.72
C HIS A 70 0.37 5.73 10.35
N ASP A 71 0.58 5.57 11.65
CA ASP A 71 1.51 6.38 12.44
C ASP A 71 2.95 6.24 11.95
N ASP A 72 3.74 7.30 12.12
CA ASP A 72 5.14 7.36 11.65
C ASP A 72 6.02 6.26 12.24
N ALA A 73 5.72 5.83 13.47
CA ALA A 73 6.44 4.74 14.13
C ALA A 73 6.22 3.40 13.41
N THR A 74 4.99 3.11 12.99
CA THR A 74 4.65 1.89 12.25
C THR A 74 5.29 1.90 10.87
N LEU A 75 5.28 3.05 10.18
CA LEU A 75 5.98 3.17 8.89
C LEU A 75 7.48 2.95 9.03
N ALA A 76 8.11 3.48 10.09
CA ALA A 76 9.54 3.28 10.33
C ALA A 76 9.88 1.82 10.62
N ALA A 77 9.06 1.12 11.42
CA ALA A 77 9.24 -0.31 11.68
C ALA A 77 9.06 -1.16 10.40
N LEU A 78 8.03 -0.86 9.60
CA LEU A 78 7.83 -1.49 8.29
C LEU A 78 9.01 -1.23 7.36
N GLN A 79 9.58 -0.01 7.37
CA GLN A 79 10.72 0.32 6.54
C GLN A 79 11.99 -0.46 6.90
N ASP A 80 12.18 -0.83 8.17
CA ASP A 80 13.30 -1.68 8.60
C ASP A 80 13.07 -3.16 8.24
N GLU A 81 11.83 -3.60 8.29
CA GLU A 81 11.47 -5.00 8.02
C GLU A 81 11.39 -5.33 6.52
N LEU A 82 10.97 -4.37 5.69
CA LEU A 82 10.80 -4.56 4.24
C LEU A 82 12.14 -4.38 3.51
N ASP A 83 12.69 -5.47 2.97
CA ASP A 83 13.93 -5.42 2.18
C ASP A 83 13.61 -4.99 0.73
N MET A 84 13.67 -3.69 0.48
CA MET A 84 13.38 -3.11 -0.83
C MET A 84 14.63 -2.59 -1.56
N VAL A 85 14.67 -2.86 -2.86
CA VAL A 85 15.71 -2.39 -3.78
C VAL A 85 15.20 -1.19 -4.58
N LYS A 86 16.00 -0.12 -4.62
CA LYS A 86 15.68 1.07 -5.41
C LYS A 86 15.89 0.82 -6.91
N ILE A 87 14.81 0.91 -7.69
CA ILE A 87 14.83 0.80 -9.16
C ILE A 87 14.62 2.14 -9.88
N GLY A 88 14.15 3.17 -9.19
CA GLY A 88 14.02 4.53 -9.73
C GLY A 88 12.98 4.68 -10.86
N LYS A 89 11.92 3.86 -10.84
CA LYS A 89 10.87 3.79 -11.88
C LYS A 89 11.36 3.30 -13.25
N ASP A 90 12.55 2.72 -13.32
CA ASP A 90 13.05 2.11 -14.55
C ASP A 90 12.32 0.79 -14.82
N VAL A 91 11.61 0.72 -15.94
CA VAL A 91 10.89 -0.49 -16.38
C VAL A 91 11.88 -1.64 -16.65
N GLU A 92 13.08 -1.33 -17.12
CA GLU A 92 14.10 -2.33 -17.46
C GLU A 92 14.73 -3.00 -16.24
N LYS A 93 14.68 -2.33 -15.09
CA LYS A 93 15.16 -2.87 -13.81
C LYS A 93 14.09 -3.65 -13.06
N LEU A 94 12.88 -3.78 -13.63
CA LEU A 94 11.85 -4.61 -13.04
C LEU A 94 12.27 -6.09 -13.12
N PRO A 95 12.14 -6.83 -12.02
CA PRO A 95 12.42 -8.25 -12.05
C PRO A 95 11.40 -8.99 -12.92
N SER A 96 11.83 -10.07 -13.56
CA SER A 96 10.99 -10.86 -14.47
C SER A 96 9.76 -11.48 -13.81
N TRP A 97 9.77 -11.63 -12.49
CA TRP A 97 8.65 -12.12 -11.69
C TRP A 97 7.57 -11.05 -11.44
N LEU A 98 7.83 -9.76 -11.66
CA LEU A 98 6.87 -8.67 -11.42
C LEU A 98 6.30 -8.15 -12.73
N HIS A 99 4.99 -8.27 -12.90
CA HIS A 99 4.27 -7.66 -14.00
C HIS A 99 3.63 -6.33 -13.58
N ALA A 100 4.31 -5.22 -13.89
CA ALA A 100 3.83 -3.87 -13.62
C ALA A 100 3.56 -3.10 -14.93
N LYS A 101 2.44 -2.38 -15.00
CA LYS A 101 2.20 -1.40 -16.07
C LYS A 101 3.05 -0.15 -15.83
N LYS A 102 3.45 0.58 -16.88
CA LYS A 102 4.23 1.84 -16.80
C LYS A 102 3.82 2.82 -15.68
N PRO A 103 2.53 3.16 -15.45
CA PRO A 103 2.14 4.06 -14.36
C PRO A 103 2.22 3.46 -12.95
N MET A 104 2.34 2.15 -12.85
CA MET A 104 2.42 1.37 -11.61
C MET A 104 3.85 0.95 -11.28
N VAL A 105 4.85 1.39 -12.03
CA VAL A 105 6.26 1.09 -11.72
C VAL A 105 6.70 1.87 -10.48
N PRO A 106 7.14 1.17 -9.41
CA PRO A 106 7.53 1.81 -8.17
C PRO A 106 8.96 2.36 -8.21
N ASP A 107 9.30 3.23 -7.26
CA ASP A 107 10.70 3.63 -7.05
C ASP A 107 11.51 2.52 -6.37
N PHE A 108 10.82 1.72 -5.54
CA PHE A 108 11.35 0.62 -4.76
C PHE A 108 10.60 -0.66 -5.10
N VAL A 109 11.31 -1.77 -5.24
CA VAL A 109 10.74 -3.10 -5.47
C VAL A 109 11.22 -4.02 -4.35
N ALA A 110 10.33 -4.84 -3.80
CA ALA A 110 10.71 -5.85 -2.81
C ALA A 110 11.73 -6.82 -3.43
N ARG A 111 12.80 -7.17 -2.70
CA ARG A 111 13.81 -8.11 -3.23
C ARG A 111 13.20 -9.48 -3.51
N ASP A 112 12.38 -9.95 -2.57
CA ASP A 112 11.67 -11.21 -2.68
C ASP A 112 10.25 -11.04 -2.13
N PRO A 113 9.22 -11.07 -3.00
CA PRO A 113 7.83 -10.90 -2.59
C PRO A 113 7.30 -12.09 -1.79
N LYS A 114 7.93 -13.27 -1.84
CA LYS A 114 7.48 -14.43 -1.03
C LYS A 114 7.96 -14.34 0.42
N ARG A 115 8.99 -13.53 0.67
CA ARG A 115 9.54 -13.28 2.00
C ARG A 115 8.88 -12.09 2.69
N ASP A 116 8.45 -11.10 1.92
CA ASP A 116 7.73 -9.93 2.40
C ASP A 116 6.37 -10.32 3.00
N LYS A 117 5.97 -9.64 4.08
CA LYS A 117 4.75 -9.98 4.81
C LYS A 117 3.50 -9.84 3.94
N PHE A 118 2.60 -10.81 4.07
CA PHE A 118 1.20 -10.64 3.74
C PHE A 118 0.65 -9.52 4.62
N PHE A 119 0.10 -8.48 4.00
CA PHE A 119 -0.62 -7.44 4.74
C PHE A 119 -2.02 -7.98 5.04
N GLY A 120 -2.09 -8.99 5.90
CA GLY A 120 -3.34 -9.42 6.51
C GLY A 120 -3.74 -8.33 7.49
N THR A 121 -4.88 -7.68 7.28
CA THR A 121 -5.48 -6.82 8.30
C THR A 121 -6.02 -7.74 9.38
N GLU A 122 -5.16 -8.18 10.31
CA GLU A 122 -5.60 -8.80 11.54
C GLU A 122 -6.31 -7.71 12.36
N SER A 123 -7.64 -7.80 12.35
CA SER A 123 -8.53 -7.13 13.28
C SER A 123 -8.34 -7.75 14.66
N GLU A 124 -7.70 -7.02 15.57
CA GLU A 124 -7.86 -7.21 17.03
C GLU A 124 -8.94 -6.29 17.56
#